data_AF-A0A3D1CG58-F1
#
_entry.id   AF-A0A3D1CG58-F1
#
_cell.length_a   1.000
_cell.length_b   1.000
_cell.length_c   1.000
_cell.angle_alpha   90.00
_cell.angle_beta   90.00
_cell.angle_gamma   90.00
#
_symmetry.space_group_name_H-M   'P 1'
#
loop_
_entity.id
_entity.type
_entity.pdbx_description
1 polymer ?
#
loop_
_entity_poly.entity_id
_entity_poly.type
_entity_poly.pdbx_seq_one_letter_code
_entity_poly.pdbx_strand_id
1 'polypeptide(L)'
;GGETTIQALADLLDVEPKPLDEECGVEKPKTLAVIDEDRCIGCTLCIQACPVDAILGAAKHMHTVIADECTGCELCVEPCPVDCIDMVETQPNPHTWRWPDPSHVDLQRRTGS
;
A
#
# COMPACT_ATOMS: atom_id res chain seq x y z
N GLY A 1 2.92 -1.40 -8.70
CA GLY A 1 2.34 -0.20 -9.33
C GLY A 1 3.46 0.64 -9.92
N GLY A 2 3.12 1.75 -10.55
CA GLY A 2 4.11 2.72 -11.06
C GLY A 2 4.85 2.26 -12.31
N GLU A 3 5.96 2.96 -12.60
CA GLU A 3 6.76 2.81 -13.82
C GLU A 3 7.26 1.38 -14.03
N THR A 4 7.72 0.73 -12.95
CA THR A 4 8.20 -0.66 -13.03
C THR A 4 7.11 -1.63 -13.48
N THR A 5 5.85 -1.38 -13.09
CA THR A 5 4.72 -2.23 -13.52
C THR A 5 4.35 -1.96 -14.98
N ILE A 6 4.43 -0.71 -15.43
CA ILE A 6 4.20 -0.33 -16.83
C ILE A 6 5.21 -1.04 -17.73
N GLN A 7 6.51 -0.97 -17.40
CA GLN A 7 7.55 -1.64 -18.19
C GLN A 7 7.34 -3.16 -18.24
N ALA A 8 7.08 -3.78 -17.08
CA ALA A 8 6.87 -5.22 -17.03
C ALA A 8 5.65 -5.69 -17.86
N LEU A 9 4.57 -4.91 -17.85
CA LEU A 9 3.38 -5.20 -18.67
C LEU A 9 3.66 -4.99 -20.16
N ALA A 10 4.39 -3.94 -20.52
CA ALA A 10 4.80 -3.63 -21.89
C ALA A 10 5.62 -4.78 -22.49
N ASP A 11 6.61 -5.28 -21.74
CA ASP A 11 7.46 -6.40 -22.13
C ASP A 11 6.66 -7.70 -22.31
N LEU A 12 5.68 -7.96 -21.42
CA LEU A 12 4.83 -9.17 -21.50
C LEU A 12 3.84 -9.15 -22.67
N LEU A 13 3.37 -7.96 -23.04
CA LEU A 13 2.37 -7.78 -24.09
C LEU A 13 2.98 -7.46 -25.46
N ASP A 14 4.30 -7.33 -25.56
CA ASP A 14 5.03 -6.88 -26.76
C ASP A 14 4.50 -5.54 -27.29
N VAL A 15 4.27 -4.61 -26.37
CA VAL A 15 3.79 -3.24 -26.68
C VAL A 15 4.76 -2.22 -26.14
N GLU A 16 4.87 -1.07 -26.80
CA GLU A 16 5.70 0.03 -26.34
C GLU A 16 5.20 0.58 -24.99
N PRO A 17 6.07 0.75 -23.97
CA PRO A 17 5.69 1.33 -22.70
C PRO A 17 5.34 2.82 -22.88
N LYS A 18 4.19 3.20 -22.34
CA LYS A 18 3.80 4.62 -22.26
C LYS A 18 4.19 5.16 -20.88
N PRO A 19 4.76 6.37 -20.79
CA PRO A 19 5.11 6.93 -19.51
C PRO A 19 3.88 7.09 -18.62
N LEU A 20 4.10 7.13 -17.30
CA LEU A 20 3.06 7.52 -16.35
C LEU A 20 2.46 8.87 -16.76
N ASP A 21 1.13 8.91 -16.80
CA ASP A 21 0.39 10.12 -17.08
C ASP A 21 0.30 10.98 -15.80
N GLU A 22 1.06 12.06 -15.76
CA GLU A 22 1.11 13.00 -14.63
C GLU A 22 -0.21 13.75 -14.42
N GLU A 23 -1.11 13.80 -15.42
CA GLU A 23 -2.43 14.40 -15.26
C GLU A 23 -3.33 13.57 -14.32
N CYS A 24 -3.04 12.27 -14.18
CA CYS A 24 -3.76 11.35 -13.30
C CYS A 24 -3.25 11.35 -11.84
N GLY A 25 -2.22 12.15 -11.52
CA GLY A 25 -1.64 12.30 -10.19
C GLY A 25 -0.18 11.85 -10.09
N VAL A 26 0.37 11.96 -8.89
CA VAL A 26 1.77 11.62 -8.59
C VAL A 26 1.86 10.24 -7.94
N GLU A 27 2.87 9.45 -8.30
CA GLU A 27 3.17 8.20 -7.60
C GLU A 27 3.50 8.51 -6.13
N LYS A 28 2.77 7.89 -5.20
CA LYS A 28 3.00 8.00 -3.76
C LYS A 28 3.61 6.70 -3.21
N PRO A 29 4.46 6.78 -2.18
CA PRO A 29 4.94 5.59 -1.48
C PRO A 29 3.78 4.84 -0.83
N LYS A 30 3.99 3.55 -0.55
CA LYS A 30 3.02 2.75 0.19
C LYS A 30 2.88 3.33 1.62
N THR A 31 1.65 3.63 2.00
CA THR A 31 1.28 4.09 3.35
C THR A 31 0.50 3.00 4.10
N LEU A 32 0.51 3.10 5.42
CA LEU A 32 -0.19 2.23 6.36
C LEU A 32 -1.08 3.10 7.25
N ALA A 33 -2.34 2.70 7.39
CA ALA A 33 -3.23 3.29 8.37
C ALA A 33 -2.83 2.85 9.79
N VAL A 34 -2.76 3.79 10.71
CA VAL A 34 -2.49 3.57 12.14
C VAL A 34 -3.62 4.20 12.94
N ILE A 35 -4.20 3.44 13.86
CA ILE A 35 -5.32 3.91 14.70
C ILE A 35 -4.76 4.33 16.06
N ASP A 36 -5.05 5.56 16.47
CA ASP A 36 -4.75 6.06 17.81
C ASP A 36 -5.69 5.41 18.84
N GLU A 37 -5.08 4.61 19.72
CA GLU A 37 -5.74 3.81 20.75
C GLU A 37 -6.51 4.67 21.76
N ASP A 38 -5.96 5.84 22.14
CA ASP A 38 -6.52 6.69 23.18
C ASP A 38 -7.77 7.46 22.70
N ARG A 39 -7.91 7.61 21.38
CA ARG A 39 -9.01 8.36 20.75
C ARG A 39 -10.08 7.47 20.15
N CYS A 40 -9.78 6.20 19.89
CA CYS A 40 -10.71 5.28 19.25
C CYS A 40 -11.91 4.95 20.15
N ILE A 41 -13.13 5.30 19.70
CA ILE A 41 -14.37 5.05 20.46
C ILE A 41 -15.05 3.70 20.12
N GLY A 42 -14.47 2.88 19.25
CA GLY A 42 -15.06 1.60 18.86
C GLY A 42 -16.35 1.72 18.03
N CYS A 43 -16.45 2.70 17.13
CA CYS A 43 -17.65 2.97 16.31
C CYS A 43 -17.88 2.00 15.13
N THR A 44 -16.89 1.17 14.79
CA THR A 44 -16.88 0.18 13.69
C THR A 44 -17.01 0.70 12.25
N LEU A 45 -17.14 2.01 12.04
CA LEU A 45 -17.28 2.59 10.70
C LEU A 45 -16.05 2.36 9.82
N CYS A 46 -14.84 2.40 10.40
CA CYS A 46 -13.60 2.12 9.67
C CYS A 46 -13.53 0.67 9.15
N ILE A 47 -14.06 -0.31 9.90
CA ILE A 47 -14.12 -1.72 9.47
C ILE A 47 -14.98 -1.84 8.22
N GLN A 48 -16.16 -1.21 8.21
CA GLN A 48 -17.09 -1.28 7.06
C GLN A 48 -16.54 -0.58 5.82
N ALA A 49 -15.66 0.40 6.01
CA ALA A 49 -15.02 1.13 4.92
C ALA A 49 -13.78 0.41 4.34
N CYS A 50 -13.23 -0.59 5.05
CA CYS A 50 -12.03 -1.28 4.62
C CYS A 50 -12.37 -2.34 3.55
N PRO A 51 -11.94 -2.18 2.28
CA PRO A 51 -12.32 -3.10 1.20
C PRO A 51 -11.60 -4.46 1.27
N VAL A 52 -10.58 -4.58 2.12
CA VAL A 52 -9.72 -5.77 2.26
C VAL A 52 -9.77 -6.35 3.68
N ASP A 53 -10.69 -5.88 4.52
CA ASP A 53 -10.88 -6.35 5.90
C ASP A 53 -9.61 -6.31 6.77
N ALA A 54 -8.71 -5.36 6.51
CA ALA A 54 -7.44 -5.21 7.25
C ALA A 54 -7.59 -4.61 8.67
N ILE A 55 -8.81 -4.29 9.12
CA ILE A 55 -9.06 -3.66 10.43
C ILE A 55 -9.79 -4.64 11.34
N LEU A 56 -9.20 -4.93 12.49
CA LEU A 56 -9.77 -5.80 13.51
C LEU A 56 -10.26 -5.01 14.71
N GLY A 57 -11.37 -5.44 15.30
CA GLY A 57 -11.87 -4.96 16.59
C GLY A 57 -13.36 -5.27 16.74
N ALA A 58 -13.99 -4.64 17.73
CA ALA A 58 -15.40 -4.86 18.03
C ALA A 58 -16.07 -3.57 18.49
N ALA A 59 -17.40 -3.54 18.48
CA ALA A 59 -18.15 -2.39 18.99
C ALA A 59 -17.74 -2.05 20.42
N LYS A 60 -17.47 -0.77 20.69
CA LYS A 60 -16.97 -0.25 21.98
C LYS A 60 -15.60 -0.78 22.41
N HIS A 61 -14.87 -1.41 21.49
CA HIS A 61 -13.49 -1.79 21.68
C HIS A 61 -12.61 -1.06 20.66
N MET A 62 -11.35 -0.87 21.03
CA MET A 62 -10.34 -0.31 20.16
C MET A 62 -10.17 -1.19 18.91
N HIS A 63 -9.96 -0.54 17.77
CA HIS A 63 -9.63 -1.22 16.53
C HIS A 63 -8.12 -1.15 16.27
N THR A 64 -7.60 -2.13 15.55
CA THR A 64 -6.19 -2.19 15.13
C THR A 64 -6.09 -2.58 13.66
N VAL A 65 -5.03 -2.16 12.99
CA VAL A 65 -4.79 -2.43 11.57
C VAL A 65 -3.79 -3.57 11.44
N ILE A 66 -4.13 -4.59 10.67
CA ILE A 66 -3.21 -5.64 10.25
C ILE A 66 -2.33 -5.06 9.14
N ALA A 67 -1.09 -4.72 9.47
CA ALA A 67 -0.20 -3.99 8.55
C ALA A 67 0.04 -4.71 7.22
N ASP A 68 0.14 -6.04 7.26
CA ASP A 68 0.42 -6.86 6.07
C ASP A 68 -0.74 -6.87 5.06
N GLU A 69 -1.99 -6.74 5.55
CA GLU A 69 -3.20 -6.73 4.71
C GLU A 69 -3.61 -5.31 4.31
N CYS A 70 -3.06 -4.27 4.97
CA CYS A 70 -3.36 -2.89 4.65
C CYS A 70 -2.77 -2.50 3.28
N THR A 71 -3.64 -1.97 2.41
CA THR A 71 -3.27 -1.47 1.08
C THR A 71 -2.92 0.02 1.06
N GLY A 72 -3.19 0.75 2.14
CA GLY A 72 -2.99 2.21 2.19
C GLY A 72 -4.02 3.01 1.38
N CYS A 73 -5.22 2.46 1.17
CA CYS A 73 -6.24 3.10 0.32
C CYS A 73 -6.96 4.32 0.92
N GLU A 74 -6.67 4.68 2.18
CA GLU A 74 -7.19 5.89 2.87
C GLU A 74 -8.72 5.94 3.10
N LEU A 75 -9.49 4.97 2.58
CA LEU A 75 -10.96 4.93 2.68
C LEU A 75 -11.50 4.88 4.13
N CYS A 76 -10.68 4.44 5.08
CA CYS A 76 -11.07 4.34 6.48
C CYS A 76 -10.97 5.67 7.25
N VAL A 77 -10.28 6.69 6.71
CA VAL A 77 -10.03 7.98 7.37
C VAL A 77 -11.33 8.80 7.46
N GLU A 78 -11.95 9.10 6.32
CA GLU A 78 -13.17 9.92 6.23
C GLU A 78 -14.34 9.42 7.10
N PRO A 79 -14.61 8.10 7.22
CA PRO A 79 -15.69 7.61 8.07
C PRO A 79 -15.41 7.67 9.57
N CYS A 80 -14.20 8.01 10.01
CA CYS A 80 -13.85 8.03 11.43
C CYS A 80 -14.36 9.32 12.11
N PRO A 81 -15.39 9.25 12.98
CA PRO A 81 -16.03 10.45 13.53
C PRO A 81 -15.17 11.20 14.56
N VAL A 82 -14.07 10.59 14.99
CA VAL A 82 -13.15 11.14 16.00
C VAL A 82 -11.77 11.40 15.43
N ASP A 83 -11.59 11.21 14.12
CA ASP A 83 -10.36 11.53 13.38
C ASP A 83 -9.10 10.94 14.03
N CYS A 84 -9.18 9.65 14.39
CA CYS A 84 -8.13 8.91 15.12
C CYS A 84 -7.29 8.00 14.21
N ILE A 85 -7.23 8.25 12.90
CA ILE A 85 -6.53 7.39 11.95
C ILE A 85 -5.49 8.22 11.18
N ASP A 86 -4.23 7.84 11.31
CA ASP A 86 -3.10 8.47 10.64
C ASP A 86 -2.55 7.58 9.51
N MET A 87 -2.06 8.20 8.45
CA MET A 87 -1.38 7.50 7.35
C MET A 87 0.13 7.65 7.50
N VAL A 88 0.82 6.54 7.72
CA VAL A 88 2.27 6.51 7.93
C VAL A 88 2.94 5.82 6.76
N GLU A 89 4.01 6.41 6.22
CA GLU A 89 4.79 5.77 5.15
C GLU A 89 5.46 4.49 5.67
N THR A 90 5.29 3.39 4.93
CA THR A 90 5.94 2.12 5.27
C THR A 90 7.31 2.04 4.61
N GLN A 91 8.37 1.95 5.41
CA GLN A 91 9.67 1.57 4.87
C GLN A 91 9.73 0.06 4.62
N PRO A 92 10.36 -0.39 3.52
CA PRO A 92 10.60 -1.80 3.29
C PRO A 92 11.45 -2.36 4.45
N ASN A 93 10.94 -3.38 5.12
CA ASN A 93 11.65 -4.08 6.18
C ASN A 93 12.12 -5.48 5.70
N PRO A 94 13.10 -6.11 6.37
CA PRO A 94 13.63 -7.42 5.97
C PRO A 94 12.59 -8.55 5.89
N HIS A 95 11.48 -8.44 6.62
CA HIS A 95 10.38 -9.42 6.58
C HIS A 95 9.46 -9.23 5.37
N THR A 96 9.33 -8.00 4.88
CA THR A 96 8.59 -7.66 3.64
C THR A 96 9.44 -7.76 2.37
N TRP A 97 10.77 -7.82 2.52
CA TRP A 97 11.70 -7.93 1.40
C TRP A 97 11.60 -9.32 0.75
N ARG A 98 11.28 -9.34 -0.54
CA ARG A 98 11.29 -10.56 -1.37
C ARG A 98 12.47 -10.49 -2.33
N TRP A 99 13.20 -11.60 -2.47
CA TRP A 99 14.25 -11.73 -3.47
C TRP A 99 13.62 -11.60 -4.87
N PRO A 100 14.05 -10.64 -5.71
CA PRO A 100 13.53 -10.52 -7.07
C PRO A 100 13.92 -11.76 -7.88
N ASP A 101 12.97 -12.28 -8.66
CA ASP A 101 13.20 -13.50 -9.44
C ASP A 101 14.40 -13.31 -10.39
N PRO A 102 15.44 -14.19 -10.34
CA PRO A 102 16.65 -14.03 -11.13
C PRO A 102 16.44 -14.06 -12.65
N SER A 103 15.33 -14.63 -13.13
CA SER A 103 15.04 -14.67 -14.57
C SER A 103 14.53 -13.34 -15.11
N HIS A 104 14.08 -12.43 -14.24
CA HIS A 104 13.63 -11.07 -14.57
C HIS A 104 14.64 -9.98 -14.17
N VAL A 105 15.78 -10.35 -13.60
CA VAL A 105 16.89 -9.42 -13.33
C VAL A 105 17.84 -9.49 -14.52
N ASP A 106 17.98 -8.38 -15.25
CA ASP A 106 18.94 -8.28 -16.36
C ASP A 106 20.38 -8.28 -15.81
N LEU A 107 20.92 -9.48 -15.60
CA LEU A 107 22.26 -9.74 -15.07
C LEU A 107 23.39 -9.36 -16.05
N GLN A 108 23.06 -8.91 -17.27
CA GLN A 108 24.02 -8.62 -18.33
C GLN A 108 24.78 -7.28 -18.15
N ARG A 109 24.38 -6.43 -17.19
CA ARG A 109 25.05 -5.13 -16.91
C ARG A 109 26.23 -5.21 -15.92
N ARG A 110 26.75 -6.40 -15.59
CA ARG A 110 27.90 -6.56 -14.66
C ARG A 110 29.22 -6.95 -15.33
N THR A 111 29.24 -7.11 -16.65
CA THR A 111 30.48 -7.37 -17.41
C THR A 111 30.69 -6.26 -18.44
N GLY A 112 31.10 -5.09 -17.96
CA GLY A 112 31.47 -3.93 -18.78
C GLY A 112 32.81 -3.37 -18.33
N SER A 113 33.87 -3.82 -19.03
CA SER A 113 35.29 -3.45 -18.99
C SER A 113 36.18 -3.90 -17.82
#